data_AF-A0A2V7T8X5-F1
#
_entry.id   AF-A0A2V7T8X5-F1
#
_cell.length_a   1.000
_cell.length_b   1.000
_cell.length_c   1.000
_cell.angle_alpha   90.00
_cell.angle_beta   90.00
_cell.angle_gamma   90.00
#
_symmetry.space_group_name_H-M   'P 1'
#
loop_
_entity.id
_entity.type
_entity.pdbx_description
1 polymer ?
#
loop_
_entity_poly.entity_id
_entity_poly.type
_entity_poly.pdbx_seq_one_letter_code
_entity_poly.pdbx_strand_id
1 'polypeptide(L)'
;ALTARGLDVTFYPEWITVPDLNLHLGAAHLQELLERFGGRVDAAVAAYNAGTTPVRRWLARPGAEDPDQFIELIPYQETRGYVRSVLRNRDLYRALYGTSSN
;
A
#
# COMPACT_ATOMS: atom_id res chain seq x y z
N ALA A 1 5.04 -13.82 -4.86
CA ALA A 1 4.81 -12.47 -5.39
C ALA A 1 5.83 -12.20 -6.49
N LEU A 2 5.43 -11.58 -7.62
CA LEU A 2 6.32 -11.13 -8.70
C LEU A 2 7.18 -9.94 -8.24
N THR A 3 7.93 -10.10 -7.16
CA THR A 3 9.05 -9.20 -6.85
C THR A 3 10.26 -9.74 -7.59
N ALA A 4 11.22 -8.90 -7.98
CA ALA A 4 12.42 -9.35 -8.70
C ALA A 4 13.15 -10.51 -7.98
N ARG A 5 13.04 -10.55 -6.64
CA ARG A 5 13.57 -11.62 -5.79
C ARG A 5 12.85 -12.97 -5.93
N GLY A 6 11.59 -12.97 -6.37
CA GLY A 6 10.79 -14.17 -6.61
C GLY A 6 10.82 -14.67 -8.06
N LEU A 7 11.48 -13.93 -8.96
CA LEU A 7 11.53 -14.25 -10.39
C LEU A 7 12.89 -14.79 -10.85
N ASP A 8 13.90 -14.84 -9.97
CA ASP A 8 15.28 -15.26 -10.30
C ASP A 8 15.84 -14.58 -11.56
N VAL A 9 15.47 -13.31 -11.76
CA VAL A 9 15.93 -12.47 -12.86
C VAL A 9 16.73 -11.30 -12.30
N THR A 10 17.75 -10.89 -13.04
CA THR A 10 18.49 -9.65 -12.77
C THR A 10 17.51 -8.48 -12.83
N PHE A 11 17.38 -7.73 -11.73
CA PHE A 11 16.64 -6.47 -11.73
C PHE A 11 17.49 -5.38 -12.39
N TYR A 12 16.91 -4.70 -13.36
CA TYR A 12 17.51 -3.55 -14.01
C TYR A 12 16.71 -2.29 -13.63
N PRO A 13 17.34 -1.23 -13.08
CA PRO A 13 16.63 -0.04 -12.62
C PRO A 13 15.71 0.59 -13.68
N GLU A 14 16.09 0.55 -14.94
CA GLU A 14 15.30 1.02 -16.08
C GLU A 14 13.95 0.31 -16.24
N TRP A 15 13.77 -0.88 -15.66
CA TRP A 15 12.48 -1.58 -15.70
C TRP A 15 11.38 -0.85 -14.95
N ILE A 16 11.73 0.01 -13.99
CA ILE A 16 10.77 0.83 -13.27
C ILE A 16 10.19 1.95 -14.15
N THR A 17 10.80 2.26 -15.30
CA THR A 17 10.30 3.28 -16.23
C THR A 17 9.38 2.70 -17.31
N VAL A 18 9.32 1.36 -17.45
CA VAL A 18 8.37 0.68 -18.33
C VAL A 18 7.01 0.60 -17.63
N PRO A 19 5.95 1.29 -18.13
CA PRO A 19 4.71 1.44 -17.39
C PRO A 19 4.04 0.12 -17.01
N ASP A 20 3.92 -0.81 -17.96
CA ASP A 20 3.27 -2.10 -17.74
C ASP A 20 4.02 -2.92 -16.68
N LEU A 21 5.34 -2.96 -16.76
CA LEU A 21 6.17 -3.71 -15.81
C LEU A 21 6.12 -3.07 -14.41
N ASN A 22 6.24 -1.75 -14.32
CA ASN A 22 6.10 -1.02 -13.06
C ASN A 22 4.75 -1.30 -12.40
N LEU A 23 3.66 -1.26 -13.17
CA LEU A 23 2.32 -1.55 -12.69
C LEU A 23 2.21 -2.96 -12.10
N HIS A 24 2.70 -3.97 -12.80
CA HIS A 24 2.65 -5.36 -12.33
C HIS A 24 3.50 -5.57 -11.07
N LEU A 25 4.72 -5.01 -11.03
CA LEU A 25 5.59 -5.09 -9.86
C LEU A 25 4.97 -4.38 -8.64
N GLY A 26 4.43 -3.18 -8.84
CA GLY A 26 3.76 -2.38 -7.81
C GLY A 26 2.52 -3.10 -7.26
N ALA A 27 1.68 -3.65 -8.15
CA ALA A 27 0.50 -4.41 -7.76
C ALA A 27 0.86 -5.69 -6.99
N ALA A 28 1.87 -6.43 -7.45
CA ALA A 28 2.36 -7.62 -6.75
C ALA A 28 2.92 -7.29 -5.36
N HIS A 29 3.64 -6.17 -5.24
CA HIS A 29 4.15 -5.72 -3.95
C HIS A 29 3.02 -5.29 -3.00
N LEU A 30 2.03 -4.54 -3.51
CA LEU A 30 0.86 -4.15 -2.71
C LEU A 30 0.08 -5.38 -2.23
N GLN A 31 -0.10 -6.40 -3.08
CA GLN A 31 -0.73 -7.66 -2.70
C GLN A 31 0.03 -8.36 -1.56
N GLU A 32 1.35 -8.43 -1.62
CA GLU A 32 2.17 -9.00 -0.54
C GLU A 32 1.95 -8.24 0.78
N LEU A 33 1.86 -6.91 0.74
CA LEU A 33 1.61 -6.10 1.92
C LEU A 33 0.20 -6.32 2.48
N LEU A 34 -0.82 -6.42 1.62
CA LEU A 34 -2.19 -6.73 2.04
C LEU A 34 -2.24 -8.07 2.76
N GLU A 35 -1.60 -9.11 2.22
CA GLU A 35 -1.49 -10.42 2.87
C GLU A 35 -0.76 -10.33 4.22
N ARG A 36 0.39 -9.64 4.24
CA ARG A 36 1.22 -9.47 5.43
C ARG A 36 0.51 -8.74 6.57
N PHE A 37 -0.43 -7.84 6.27
CA PHE A 37 -1.22 -7.10 7.23
C PHE A 37 -2.67 -7.61 7.36
N GLY A 38 -2.97 -8.83 6.91
CA GLY A 38 -4.27 -9.47 7.13
C GLY A 38 -5.44 -8.72 6.48
N GLY A 39 -5.22 -8.10 5.32
CA GLY A 39 -6.24 -7.32 4.60
C GLY A 39 -6.45 -5.89 5.11
N ARG A 40 -5.70 -5.44 6.13
CA ARG A 40 -5.74 -4.04 6.60
C ARG A 40 -5.16 -3.09 5.55
N VAL A 41 -6.03 -2.49 4.74
CA VAL A 41 -5.65 -1.61 3.63
C VAL A 41 -4.89 -0.38 4.11
N ASP A 42 -5.32 0.22 5.21
CA ASP A 42 -4.67 1.35 5.88
C ASP A 42 -3.21 1.04 6.23
N ALA A 43 -2.95 -0.12 6.84
CA ALA A 43 -1.61 -0.57 7.21
C ALA A 43 -0.77 -0.95 5.98
N ALA A 44 -1.35 -1.64 5.00
CA ALA A 44 -0.66 -2.04 3.78
C ALA A 44 -0.19 -0.82 2.97
N VAL A 45 -1.06 0.18 2.80
CA VAL A 45 -0.73 1.45 2.11
C VAL A 45 0.33 2.24 2.90
N ALA A 46 0.23 2.28 4.22
CA ALA A 46 1.26 2.91 5.06
C ALA A 46 2.61 2.22 4.85
N ALA A 47 2.63 0.89 4.77
CA ALA A 47 3.85 0.10 4.61
C ALA A 47 4.43 0.19 3.19
N TYR A 48 3.60 0.45 2.19
CA TYR A 48 4.06 0.70 0.83
C TYR A 48 4.93 1.97 0.76
N ASN A 49 4.58 3.00 1.54
CA ASN A 49 5.34 4.26 1.60
C ASN A 49 6.47 4.25 2.64
N ALA A 50 6.21 3.77 3.86
CA ALA A 50 7.16 3.87 4.98
C ALA A 50 7.94 2.57 5.28
N GLY A 51 7.57 1.45 4.64
CA GLY A 51 8.11 0.13 4.94
C GLY A 51 7.41 -0.57 6.11
N THR A 52 7.57 -1.90 6.18
CA THR A 52 6.83 -2.75 7.14
C THR A 52 7.26 -2.57 8.59
N THR A 53 8.54 -2.29 8.84
CA THR A 53 9.11 -2.19 10.20
C THR A 53 8.50 -1.04 11.01
N PRO A 54 8.46 0.21 10.52
CA PRO A 54 7.80 1.29 11.25
C PRO A 54 6.30 1.05 11.41
N VAL A 55 5.61 0.55 10.38
CA VAL A 55 4.16 0.26 10.45
C VAL A 55 3.83 -0.75 11.54
N ARG A 56 4.60 -1.85 11.67
CA ARG A 56 4.41 -2.81 12.76
C ARG A 56 4.58 -2.17 14.14
N ARG A 57 5.49 -1.22 14.29
CA ARG A 57 5.67 -0.46 15.55
C ARG A 57 4.46 0.42 15.85
N TRP A 58 3.86 1.04 14.83
CA TRP A 58 2.70 1.90 15.01
C TRP A 58 1.43 1.09 15.30
N LEU A 59 1.26 -0.07 14.69
CA LEU A 59 0.17 -1.01 14.97
C LEU A 59 0.21 -1.59 16.39
N ALA A 60 1.37 -1.59 17.04
CA ALA A 60 1.50 -2.01 18.43
C ALA A 60 1.05 -0.94 19.45
N ARG A 61 0.63 0.25 18.98
CA ARG A 61 0.15 1.32 19.85
C ARG A 61 -1.33 1.10 20.20
N PRO A 62 -1.77 1.47 21.41
CA PRO A 62 -3.19 1.42 21.77
C PRO A 62 -4.05 2.24 20.79
N GLY A 63 -5.20 1.69 20.38
CA GLY A 63 -6.13 2.33 19.45
C GLY A 63 -5.80 2.12 17.97
N ALA A 64 -4.69 1.45 17.63
CA ALA A 64 -4.35 1.16 16.23
C ALA A 64 -5.24 0.07 15.60
N GLU A 65 -6.02 -0.65 16.41
CA GLU A 65 -7.07 -1.54 15.94
C GLU A 65 -8.15 -0.82 15.13
N ASP A 66 -8.44 0.44 15.44
CA ASP A 66 -9.31 1.29 14.63
C ASP A 66 -8.52 1.91 13.46
N PRO A 67 -8.95 1.73 12.19
CA PRO A 67 -8.23 2.24 11.03
C PRO A 67 -8.06 3.76 11.01
N ASP A 68 -9.07 4.52 11.42
CA ASP A 68 -9.03 5.98 11.39
C ASP A 68 -8.07 6.50 12.46
N GLN A 69 -8.15 5.94 13.67
CA GLN A 69 -7.20 6.24 14.74
C GLN A 69 -5.77 5.81 14.38
N PHE A 70 -5.59 4.65 13.75
CA PHE A 70 -4.28 4.21 13.26
C PHE A 70 -3.64 5.23 12.32
N ILE A 71 -4.40 5.77 11.36
CA ILE A 71 -3.91 6.80 10.43
C ILE A 71 -3.40 8.02 11.21
N GLU A 72 -4.14 8.49 12.21
CA GLU A 72 -3.72 9.62 13.04
C GLU A 72 -2.48 9.31 13.88
N LEU A 73 -2.27 8.06 14.27
CA LEU A 73 -1.10 7.61 15.03
C LEU A 73 0.19 7.52 14.20
N ILE A 74 0.13 7.56 12.86
CA ILE A 74 1.31 7.53 11.97
C ILE A 74 2.19 8.77 12.21
N PRO A 75 3.41 8.66 12.78
CA PRO A 75 4.24 9.82 13.12
C PRO A 75 4.79 10.56 11.91
N TYR A 76 5.00 9.84 10.79
CA TYR A 76 5.53 10.41 9.57
C TYR A 76 4.42 11.20 8.87
N GLN A 77 4.53 12.52 8.89
CA GLN A 77 3.53 13.41 8.31
C GLN A 77 3.28 13.13 6.82
N GLU A 78 4.37 12.85 6.08
CA GLU A 78 4.30 12.44 4.68
C GLU A 78 3.47 11.15 4.53
N THR A 79 3.82 10.09 5.26
CA THR A 79 3.11 8.81 5.20
C THR A 79 1.65 8.96 5.62
N ARG A 80 1.35 9.75 6.66
CA ARG A 80 -0.02 10.03 7.08
C ARG A 80 -0.83 10.68 5.95
N GLY A 81 -0.26 11.72 5.31
CA GLY A 81 -0.87 12.39 4.17
C GLY A 81 -1.03 11.47 2.95
N TYR A 82 -0.05 10.61 2.71
CA TYR A 82 -0.07 9.60 1.65
C TYR A 82 -1.24 8.62 1.85
N VAL A 83 -1.37 8.02 3.04
CA VAL A 83 -2.45 7.06 3.34
C VAL A 83 -3.82 7.71 3.15
N ARG A 84 -4.04 8.90 3.71
CA ARG A 84 -5.31 9.64 3.53
C ARG A 84 -5.62 9.89 2.05
N SER A 85 -4.62 10.30 1.27
CA SER A 85 -4.79 10.59 -0.16
C SER A 85 -5.14 9.33 -0.96
N VAL A 86 -4.45 8.21 -0.71
CA VAL A 86 -4.71 6.94 -1.38
C VAL A 86 -6.10 6.41 -1.06
N LEU A 87 -6.52 6.42 0.22
CA LEU A 87 -7.85 5.94 0.62
C LEU A 87 -8.97 6.80 0.02
N ARG A 88 -8.82 8.14 0.06
CA ARG A 88 -9.75 9.06 -0.61
C ARG A 88 -9.83 8.77 -2.11
N ASN A 89 -8.69 8.65 -2.79
CA ASN A 89 -8.65 8.40 -4.22
C ASN A 89 -9.25 7.04 -4.59
N ARG A 90 -9.02 6.00 -3.77
CA ARG A 90 -9.64 4.68 -3.93
C ARG A 90 -11.17 4.80 -3.95
N ASP A 91 -11.74 5.52 -2.99
CA ASP A 91 -13.18 5.66 -2.88
C ASP A 91 -13.75 6.52 -4.02
N LEU A 92 -13.04 7.56 -4.46
CA LEU A 92 -13.37 8.31 -5.68
C LEU A 92 -13.36 7.43 -6.93
N TYR A 93 -12.31 6.62 -7.13
CA TYR A 93 -12.23 5.71 -8.27
C TYR A 93 -13.32 4.64 -8.23
N ARG A 94 -13.68 4.15 -7.05
CA ARG A 94 -14.83 3.25 -6.87
C ARG A 94 -16.14 3.93 -7.26
N ALA A 95 -16.34 5.20 -6.92
CA ALA A 95 -17.54 5.93 -7.35
C ALA A 95 -17.58 6.14 -8.87
N LEU A 96 -16.44 6.48 -9.48
CA LEU A 96 -16.32 6.73 -10.92
C LEU A 96 -16.49 5.46 -11.77
N TYR A 97 -15.92 4.34 -11.32
CA TYR A 97 -15.85 3.11 -12.12
C TYR A 97 -16.69 1.96 -11.57
N GLY A 98 -17.16 2.04 -10.33
CA GLY A 98 -17.97 0.98 -9.67
C GLY A 98 -19.44 0.97 -10.10
N THR A 99 -19.89 1.94 -10.89
CA THR A 99 -21.26 2.02 -11.42
C THR A 99 -21.41 1.41 -12.82
N SER A 100 -20.33 0.87 -13.41
CA SER A 100 -20.39 0.13 -14.68
C SER A 100 -20.74 -1.34 -14.44
N SER A 101 -21.98 -1.58 -14.03
CA SER A 101 -22.64 -2.89 -14.11
C SER A 101 -24.07 -2.63 -14.55
N ASN A 102 -24.25 -2.57 -15.87
CA ASN A 102 -25.53 -2.76 -16.56
C ASN A 102 -25.35 -3.96 -17.49
#